data_AF-A0A961WY98-F1
#
_entry.id   AF-A0A961WY98-F1
#
_cell.length_a   1.000
_cell.length_b   1.000
_cell.length_c   1.000
_cell.angle_alpha   90.00
_cell.angle_beta   90.00
_cell.angle_gamma   90.00
#
_symmetry.space_group_name_H-M   'P 1'
#
loop_
_entity.id
_entity.type
_entity.pdbx_description
1 polymer ?
#
loop_
_entity_poly.entity_id
_entity_poly.type
_entity_poly.pdbx_seq_one_letter_code
_entity_poly.pdbx_strand_id
1 'polypeptide(L)'
;MSELKEWREVAPRLVDVAAGRTPADMVVRNGRWVNVHSGEIIPATDIAISAGRFAYCGPDASHCIGEDTEIVEADGRYLVPGLCDAHMHVESGMLTVTEFARAVIPHGTTSMFIDPHEIANVLGLDGVRLMHDEAAGLPVNVFVQMPSCVPSAPGLEHAGAQLGPDEVREAMGWPNIIGLG
;
A
#
# COMPACT_ATOMS: atom_id res chain seq x y z
N MET A 1 2.03 -3.41 14.26
CA MET A 1 2.30 -2.03 13.78
C MET A 1 1.26 -1.10 14.41
N SER A 2 1.60 0.15 14.71
CA SER A 2 0.60 1.13 15.16
C SER A 2 -0.45 1.28 14.06
N GLU A 3 -1.72 1.08 14.40
CA GLU A 3 -2.83 1.38 13.49
C GLU A 3 -2.75 2.86 13.09
N LEU A 4 -2.81 3.14 11.78
CA LEU A 4 -2.82 4.51 11.26
C LEU A 4 -4.14 5.16 11.70
N LYS A 5 -4.04 6.16 12.60
CA LYS A 5 -5.22 6.88 13.08
C LYS A 5 -5.98 7.53 11.92
N GLU A 6 -7.30 7.63 12.07
CA GLU A 6 -8.15 8.28 11.07
C GLU A 6 -7.74 9.73 10.87
N TRP A 7 -7.91 10.24 9.65
CA TRP A 7 -7.46 11.60 9.32
C TRP A 7 -8.07 12.64 10.28
N ARG A 8 -9.35 12.48 10.64
CA ARG A 8 -10.07 13.39 11.55
C ARG A 8 -9.45 13.46 12.94
N GLU A 9 -8.85 12.37 13.41
CA GLU A 9 -8.23 12.29 14.73
C GLU A 9 -6.89 13.04 14.78
N VAL A 10 -6.19 13.13 13.65
CA VAL A 10 -4.85 13.73 13.56
C VAL A 10 -4.82 15.06 12.84
N ALA A 11 -5.92 15.46 12.17
CA ALA A 11 -6.00 16.71 11.42
C ALA A 11 -5.54 17.96 12.21
N PRO A 12 -5.91 18.16 13.49
CA PRO A 12 -5.41 19.30 14.26
C PRO A 12 -3.88 19.31 14.36
N ARG A 13 -3.26 18.14 14.64
CA ARG A 13 -1.80 18.01 14.69
C ARG A 13 -1.16 18.31 13.33
N LEU A 14 -1.72 17.80 12.23
CA LEU A 14 -1.21 18.07 10.89
C LEU A 14 -1.23 19.58 10.57
N VAL A 15 -2.31 20.26 10.95
CA VAL A 15 -2.43 21.72 10.78
C VAL A 15 -1.43 22.47 11.67
N ASP A 16 -1.22 22.02 12.90
CA ASP A 16 -0.23 22.62 13.81
C ASP A 16 1.20 22.45 13.31
N VAL A 17 1.54 21.28 12.73
CA VAL A 17 2.84 21.03 12.09
C VAL A 17 3.01 21.95 10.90
N ALA A 18 2.04 21.96 9.97
CA ALA A 18 2.11 22.80 8.78
C ALA A 18 2.25 24.30 9.11
N ALA A 19 1.64 24.74 10.23
CA ALA A 19 1.72 26.11 10.74
C ALA A 19 2.97 26.41 11.61
N GLY A 20 3.83 25.43 11.86
CA GLY A 20 5.05 25.58 12.68
C GLY A 20 4.78 25.75 14.18
N ARG A 21 3.59 25.34 14.66
CA ARG A 21 3.23 25.39 16.09
C ARG A 21 3.74 24.18 16.86
N THR A 22 3.96 23.05 16.17
CA THR A 22 4.55 21.84 16.73
C THR A 22 5.50 21.20 15.72
N PRO A 23 6.58 20.53 16.14
CA PRO A 23 7.45 19.79 15.25
C PRO A 23 6.76 18.61 14.56
N ALA A 24 7.24 18.26 13.36
CA ALA A 24 6.92 17.05 12.63
C ALA A 24 7.66 15.83 13.21
N ASP A 25 7.18 14.63 12.88
CA ASP A 25 7.85 13.38 13.24
C ASP A 25 9.07 13.15 12.31
N MET A 26 8.90 13.45 11.02
CA MET A 26 9.95 13.35 10.00
C MET A 26 9.85 14.50 8.99
N VAL A 27 10.99 14.95 8.46
CA VAL A 27 11.06 15.86 7.30
C VAL A 27 12.01 15.28 6.26
N VAL A 28 11.53 15.12 5.02
CA VAL A 28 12.35 14.81 3.85
C VAL A 28 12.72 16.13 3.18
N ARG A 29 14.02 16.42 3.03
CA ARG A 29 14.49 17.73 2.53
C ARG A 29 15.11 17.68 1.15
N ASN A 30 15.07 18.82 0.46
CA ASN A 30 15.80 19.07 -0.78
C ASN A 30 15.52 18.05 -1.89
N GLY A 31 14.25 17.66 -2.05
CA GLY A 31 13.82 16.75 -3.11
C GLY A 31 13.40 17.46 -4.39
N ARG A 32 13.27 16.68 -5.47
CA ARG A 32 12.62 17.09 -6.73
C ARG A 32 11.27 16.39 -6.81
N TRP A 33 10.21 17.08 -6.40
CA TRP A 33 8.89 16.50 -6.34
C TRP A 33 8.31 16.30 -7.73
N VAL A 34 7.95 15.05 -8.05
CA VAL A 34 7.18 14.70 -9.23
C VAL A 34 5.71 14.90 -8.90
N ASN A 35 5.17 16.07 -9.26
CA ASN A 35 3.76 16.38 -9.07
C ASN A 35 2.95 15.69 -10.18
N VAL A 36 2.43 14.51 -9.89
CA VAL A 36 1.65 13.72 -10.85
C VAL A 36 0.29 14.34 -11.20
N HIS A 37 -0.18 15.35 -10.46
CA HIS A 37 -1.39 16.09 -10.79
C HIS A 37 -1.14 17.14 -11.88
N SER A 38 -0.06 17.93 -11.77
CA SER A 38 0.28 18.96 -12.77
C SER A 38 1.21 18.46 -13.88
N GLY A 39 1.92 17.36 -13.67
CA GLY A 39 2.96 16.84 -14.56
C GLY A 39 4.32 17.53 -14.40
N GLU A 40 4.46 18.43 -13.43
CA GLU A 40 5.69 19.18 -13.18
C GLU A 40 6.68 18.43 -12.29
N ILE A 41 7.96 18.73 -12.46
CA ILE A 41 9.01 18.38 -11.51
C ILE A 41 9.40 19.65 -10.77
N ILE A 42 8.99 19.75 -9.52
CA ILE A 42 9.20 20.94 -8.68
C ILE A 42 10.50 20.73 -7.87
N PRO A 43 11.57 21.50 -8.12
CA PRO A 43 12.83 21.36 -7.39
C PRO A 43 12.73 21.92 -5.97
N ALA A 44 13.73 21.61 -5.14
CA ALA A 44 13.89 22.15 -3.78
C ALA A 44 12.60 22.04 -2.95
N THR A 45 11.97 20.87 -2.98
CA THR A 45 10.74 20.60 -2.22
C THR A 45 11.06 19.76 -0.99
N ASP A 46 10.57 20.22 0.14
CA ASP A 46 10.57 19.53 1.43
C ASP A 46 9.18 18.96 1.72
N ILE A 47 9.13 17.82 2.39
CA ILE A 47 7.90 17.16 2.84
C ILE A 47 7.99 16.90 4.34
N ALA A 48 7.02 17.41 5.11
CA ALA A 48 6.89 17.09 6.53
C ALA A 48 5.83 16.02 6.76
N ILE A 49 6.15 15.03 7.59
CA ILE A 49 5.31 13.88 7.92
C ILE A 49 5.06 13.88 9.43
N SER A 50 3.80 13.67 9.81
CA SER A 50 3.40 13.53 11.21
C SER A 50 2.23 12.56 11.32
N ALA A 51 2.23 11.72 12.35
CA ALA A 51 1.25 10.67 12.60
C ALA A 51 1.00 9.78 11.36
N GLY A 52 2.07 9.47 10.62
CA GLY A 52 2.02 8.66 9.39
C GLY A 52 1.32 9.33 8.20
N ARG A 53 1.14 10.66 8.22
CA ARG A 53 0.48 11.42 7.15
C ARG A 53 1.33 12.63 6.75
N PHE A 54 1.20 13.05 5.49
CA PHE A 54 1.82 14.27 4.99
C PHE A 54 1.14 15.50 5.62
N ALA A 55 1.92 16.34 6.31
CA ALA A 55 1.46 17.56 6.96
C ALA A 55 1.78 18.82 6.13
N TYR A 56 2.95 18.85 5.48
CA TYR A 56 3.41 19.98 4.68
C TYR A 56 4.15 19.49 3.44
N CYS A 57 4.02 20.23 2.33
CA CYS A 57 4.76 20.04 1.10
C CYS A 57 5.04 21.43 0.51
N GLY A 58 6.31 21.79 0.37
CA GLY A 58 6.67 23.14 -0.09
C GLY A 58 8.17 23.39 -0.10
N PRO A 59 8.61 24.62 -0.41
CA PRO A 59 10.01 24.92 -0.67
C PRO A 59 10.90 24.95 0.59
N ASP A 60 10.31 25.02 1.78
CA ASP A 60 11.04 25.10 3.04
C ASP A 60 10.17 24.56 4.19
N ALA A 61 10.58 23.43 4.78
CA ALA A 61 9.92 22.84 5.94
C ALA A 61 10.69 23.11 7.25
N SER A 62 11.62 24.07 7.29
CA SER A 62 12.46 24.35 8.47
C SER A 62 11.66 24.70 9.72
N HIS A 63 10.49 25.35 9.57
CA HIS A 63 9.57 25.65 10.67
C HIS A 63 8.86 24.42 11.25
N CYS A 64 8.94 23.28 10.57
CA CYS A 64 8.40 22.00 11.02
C CYS A 64 9.44 21.16 11.79
N ILE A 65 10.69 21.60 11.92
CA ILE A 65 11.79 20.82 12.50
C ILE A 65 11.98 21.18 13.98
N GLY A 66 11.95 20.17 14.85
CA GLY A 66 12.30 20.25 16.27
C GLY A 66 13.47 19.34 16.62
N GLU A 67 13.77 19.25 17.92
CA GLU A 67 14.88 18.45 18.46
C GLU A 67 14.80 16.95 18.11
N ASP A 68 13.58 16.39 18.11
CA ASP A 68 13.32 14.96 17.87
C ASP A 68 12.87 14.64 16.43
N THR A 69 12.83 15.62 15.53
CA THR A 69 12.37 15.40 14.15
C THR A 69 13.41 14.60 13.37
N GLU A 70 13.01 13.45 12.80
CA GLU A 70 13.87 12.69 11.90
C GLU A 70 14.07 13.43 10.58
N ILE A 71 15.31 13.60 10.14
CA ILE A 71 15.63 14.30 8.89
C ILE A 71 16.15 13.30 7.86
N VAL A 72 15.51 13.28 6.69
CA VAL A 72 15.93 12.50 5.52
C VAL A 72 16.37 13.45 4.43
N GLU A 73 17.66 13.46 4.10
CA GLU A 73 18.17 14.24 2.97
C GLU A 73 17.89 13.52 1.65
N ALA A 74 17.08 14.14 0.78
CA ALA A 74 16.88 13.62 -0.57
C ALA A 74 18.03 14.02 -1.51
N ASP A 75 18.86 15.00 -1.18
CA ASP A 75 20.03 15.43 -1.97
C ASP A 75 19.73 15.66 -3.47
N GLY A 76 18.59 16.29 -3.76
CA GLY A 76 18.14 16.54 -5.13
C GLY A 76 17.60 15.31 -5.87
N ARG A 77 17.39 14.17 -5.19
CA ARG A 77 16.70 12.99 -5.75
C ARG A 77 15.22 13.28 -5.96
N TYR A 78 14.58 12.44 -6.77
CA TYR A 78 13.16 12.56 -7.05
C TYR A 78 12.31 12.06 -5.89
N LEU A 79 11.28 12.84 -5.54
CA LEU A 79 10.22 12.43 -4.63
C LEU A 79 9.03 12.02 -5.48
N VAL A 80 8.69 10.73 -5.45
CA VAL A 80 7.53 10.16 -6.14
C VAL A 80 6.58 9.57 -5.09
N PRO A 81 5.26 9.57 -5.33
CA PRO A 81 4.35 8.72 -4.56
C PRO A 81 4.81 7.27 -4.63
N GLY A 82 4.55 6.51 -3.56
CA GLY A 82 4.76 5.06 -3.58
C GLY A 82 4.00 4.42 -4.75
N LEU A 83 4.62 3.44 -5.40
CA LEU A 83 4.06 2.80 -6.59
C LEU A 83 2.89 1.89 -6.18
N CYS A 84 1.89 1.84 -7.07
CA CYS A 84 0.72 0.98 -6.94
C CYS A 84 0.71 -0.01 -8.12
N ASP A 85 0.79 -1.29 -7.81
CA ASP A 85 0.58 -2.36 -8.81
C ASP A 85 -0.89 -2.78 -8.79
N ALA A 86 -1.64 -2.38 -9.82
CA ALA A 86 -3.10 -2.43 -9.82
C ALA A 86 -3.70 -3.81 -10.13
N HIS A 87 -2.90 -4.77 -10.60
CA HIS A 87 -3.33 -6.15 -10.82
C HIS A 87 -2.11 -7.05 -10.95
N MET A 88 -1.97 -8.01 -10.06
CA MET A 88 -0.86 -8.97 -10.13
C MET A 88 -1.16 -10.29 -9.43
N HIS A 89 -0.31 -11.28 -9.67
CA HIS A 89 -0.39 -12.60 -9.06
C HIS A 89 0.93 -12.92 -8.35
N VAL A 90 0.88 -13.06 -7.03
CA VAL A 90 2.08 -13.31 -6.21
C VAL A 90 2.66 -14.69 -6.52
N GLU A 91 1.79 -15.66 -6.77
CA GLU A 91 2.13 -17.05 -7.06
C GLU A 91 3.04 -17.19 -8.28
N SER A 92 2.84 -16.33 -9.29
CA SER A 92 3.70 -16.27 -10.48
C SER A 92 5.15 -15.86 -10.15
N GLY A 93 5.37 -15.19 -9.01
CA GLY A 93 6.69 -14.90 -8.45
C GLY A 93 7.33 -16.07 -7.69
N MET A 94 6.61 -17.19 -7.51
CA MET A 94 7.04 -18.38 -6.75
C MET A 94 7.43 -18.10 -5.30
N LEU A 95 6.81 -17.09 -4.69
CA LEU A 95 7.06 -16.65 -3.32
C LEU A 95 5.75 -16.60 -2.52
N THR A 96 5.86 -16.55 -1.19
CA THR A 96 4.72 -16.16 -0.33
C THR A 96 4.50 -14.64 -0.40
N VAL A 97 3.38 -14.15 0.13
CA VAL A 97 3.05 -12.72 0.07
C VAL A 97 4.09 -11.89 0.83
N THR A 98 4.57 -12.37 1.98
CA THR A 98 5.62 -11.72 2.78
C THR A 98 6.93 -11.60 2.01
N GLU A 99 7.35 -12.70 1.37
CA GLU A 99 8.63 -12.74 0.65
C GLU A 99 8.57 -11.90 -0.63
N PHE A 100 7.42 -11.88 -1.31
CA PHE A 100 7.19 -11.00 -2.44
C PHE A 100 7.23 -9.53 -2.02
N ALA A 101 6.52 -9.15 -0.95
CA ALA A 101 6.54 -7.78 -0.41
C ALA A 101 7.96 -7.35 -0.04
N ARG A 102 8.73 -8.22 0.63
CA ARG A 102 10.15 -7.96 0.96
C ARG A 102 10.99 -7.67 -0.29
N ALA A 103 10.70 -8.33 -1.41
CA ALA A 103 11.41 -8.12 -2.67
C ALA A 103 11.06 -6.78 -3.34
N VAL A 104 9.79 -6.36 -3.33
CA VAL A 104 9.33 -5.18 -4.10
C VAL A 104 9.33 -3.86 -3.32
N ILE A 105 9.20 -3.89 -1.98
CA ILE A 105 9.22 -2.68 -1.14
C ILE A 105 10.49 -1.84 -1.37
N PRO A 106 11.71 -2.40 -1.44
CA PRO A 106 12.93 -1.64 -1.70
C PRO A 106 12.93 -0.91 -3.05
N HIS A 107 12.05 -1.32 -3.98
CA HIS A 107 11.90 -0.72 -5.31
C HIS A 107 10.75 0.30 -5.38
N GLY A 108 10.09 0.59 -4.25
CA GLY A 108 9.12 1.68 -4.13
C GLY A 108 7.65 1.26 -4.27
N THR A 109 7.35 -0.02 -4.46
CA THR A 109 5.96 -0.51 -4.42
C THR A 109 5.43 -0.48 -2.98
N THR A 110 4.34 0.27 -2.79
CA THR A 110 3.71 0.45 -1.47
C THR A 110 2.27 -0.03 -1.43
N SER A 111 1.67 -0.28 -2.60
CA SER A 111 0.33 -0.85 -2.72
C SER A 111 0.27 -1.88 -3.83
N MET A 112 -0.36 -3.01 -3.57
CA MET A 112 -0.56 -4.10 -4.53
C MET A 112 -2.00 -4.61 -4.44
N PHE A 113 -2.53 -5.04 -5.58
CA PHE A 113 -3.87 -5.56 -5.76
C PHE A 113 -3.71 -6.96 -6.34
N ILE A 114 -3.81 -7.97 -5.47
CA ILE A 114 -3.43 -9.35 -5.79
C ILE A 114 -4.68 -10.19 -6.04
N ASP A 115 -4.64 -11.00 -7.09
CA ASP A 115 -5.67 -12.01 -7.39
C ASP A 115 -5.05 -13.41 -7.18
N PRO A 116 -5.38 -14.11 -6.06
CA PRO A 116 -4.78 -15.39 -5.71
C PRO A 116 -5.48 -16.56 -6.45
N HIS A 117 -5.69 -16.44 -7.76
CA HIS A 117 -6.47 -17.42 -8.52
C HIS A 117 -5.71 -18.72 -8.72
N GLU A 118 -4.38 -18.70 -8.69
CA GLU A 118 -3.56 -19.89 -8.83
C GLU A 118 -3.72 -20.78 -7.60
N ILE A 119 -3.56 -20.23 -6.40
CA ILE A 119 -3.75 -21.02 -5.17
C ILE A 119 -5.22 -21.41 -4.98
N ALA A 120 -6.17 -20.59 -5.43
CA ALA A 120 -7.59 -20.90 -5.37
C ALA A 120 -7.95 -22.10 -6.26
N ASN A 121 -7.35 -22.23 -7.45
CA ASN A 121 -7.53 -23.41 -8.28
C ASN A 121 -6.98 -24.69 -7.65
N VAL A 122 -6.03 -24.60 -6.71
CA VAL A 122 -5.44 -25.76 -6.02
C VAL A 122 -6.15 -26.10 -4.71
N LEU A 123 -6.42 -25.09 -3.87
CA LEU A 123 -6.89 -25.25 -2.48
C LEU A 123 -8.24 -24.60 -2.21
N GLY A 124 -8.86 -23.97 -3.21
CA GLY A 124 -10.13 -23.29 -3.06
C GLY A 124 -10.05 -22.11 -2.10
N LEU A 125 -11.12 -21.93 -1.33
CA LEU A 125 -11.29 -20.79 -0.43
C LEU A 125 -10.25 -20.76 0.70
N ASP A 126 -9.74 -21.93 1.11
CA ASP A 126 -8.65 -22.03 2.09
C ASP A 126 -7.34 -21.45 1.53
N GLY A 127 -7.07 -21.66 0.23
CA GLY A 127 -5.94 -21.04 -0.46
C GLY A 127 -6.03 -19.52 -0.47
N VAL A 128 -7.20 -18.98 -0.78
CA VAL A 128 -7.46 -17.54 -0.75
C VAL A 128 -7.27 -16.98 0.67
N ARG A 129 -7.80 -17.66 1.69
CA ARG A 129 -7.65 -17.27 3.11
C ARG A 129 -6.18 -17.17 3.52
N LEU A 130 -5.36 -18.14 3.14
CA LEU A 130 -3.93 -18.16 3.48
C LEU A 130 -3.21 -16.90 2.99
N MET A 131 -3.42 -16.52 1.72
CA MET A 131 -2.79 -15.33 1.15
C MET A 131 -3.40 -14.03 1.70
N HIS A 132 -4.72 -14.01 1.92
CA HIS A 132 -5.41 -12.88 2.55
C HIS A 132 -4.89 -12.58 3.96
N ASP A 133 -4.75 -13.60 4.81
CA ASP A 133 -4.31 -13.43 6.19
C ASP A 133 -2.83 -12.99 6.24
N GLU A 134 -2.01 -13.49 5.33
CA GLU A 134 -0.62 -13.03 5.17
C GLU A 134 -0.58 -11.56 4.71
N ALA A 135 -1.38 -11.19 3.70
CA ALA A 135 -1.50 -9.84 3.17
C ALA A 135 -1.91 -8.82 4.24
N ALA A 136 -2.87 -9.17 5.11
CA ALA A 136 -3.35 -8.30 6.18
C ALA A 136 -2.29 -7.95 7.24
N GLY A 137 -1.23 -8.77 7.35
CA GLY A 137 -0.15 -8.59 8.34
C GLY A 137 1.02 -7.71 7.87
N LEU A 138 1.02 -7.25 6.62
CA LEU A 138 2.19 -6.63 5.99
C LEU A 138 2.30 -5.11 6.24
N PRO A 139 3.52 -4.55 6.16
CA PRO A 139 3.76 -3.13 6.38
C PRO A 139 3.41 -2.22 5.19
N VAL A 140 2.85 -2.80 4.14
CA VAL A 140 2.39 -2.12 2.93
C VAL A 140 0.96 -2.55 2.62
N ASN A 141 0.29 -1.80 1.74
CA ASN A 141 -1.07 -2.16 1.38
C ASN A 141 -1.03 -3.36 0.43
N VAL A 142 -1.56 -4.50 0.86
CA VAL A 142 -1.79 -5.65 0.00
C VAL A 142 -3.29 -5.93 0.04
N PHE A 143 -3.97 -5.47 -1.00
CA PHE A 143 -5.39 -5.70 -1.17
C PHE A 143 -5.61 -6.98 -1.96
N VAL A 144 -6.62 -7.76 -1.58
CA VAL A 144 -6.92 -9.03 -2.23
C VAL A 144 -8.18 -8.90 -3.07
N GLN A 145 -8.16 -9.49 -4.25
CA GLN A 145 -9.31 -9.64 -5.12
C GLN A 145 -9.76 -11.09 -5.05
N MET A 146 -11.07 -11.31 -4.92
CA MET A 146 -11.62 -12.66 -4.85
C MET A 146 -11.59 -13.30 -6.25
N PRO A 147 -10.94 -14.47 -6.44
CA PRO A 147 -10.90 -15.13 -7.74
C PRO A 147 -12.29 -15.43 -8.29
N SER A 148 -12.53 -15.04 -9.54
CA SER A 148 -13.86 -15.14 -10.16
C SER A 148 -14.16 -16.47 -10.86
N CYS A 149 -13.13 -17.21 -11.28
CA CYS A 149 -13.28 -18.40 -12.12
C CYS A 149 -12.43 -19.58 -11.62
N VAL A 150 -13.04 -20.48 -10.84
CA VAL A 150 -12.39 -21.72 -10.36
C VAL A 150 -13.34 -22.91 -10.52
N PRO A 151 -13.05 -23.88 -11.42
CA PRO A 151 -12.07 -23.81 -12.51
C PRO A 151 -12.48 -22.78 -13.58
N SER A 152 -11.58 -22.49 -14.52
CA SER A 152 -11.84 -21.53 -15.61
C SER A 152 -12.93 -22.01 -16.60
N ALA A 153 -13.03 -23.32 -16.81
CA ALA A 153 -13.96 -23.94 -17.75
C ALA A 153 -14.74 -25.10 -17.10
N PRO A 154 -15.81 -24.81 -16.34
CA PRO A 154 -16.62 -25.83 -15.68
C PRO A 154 -17.12 -26.91 -16.65
N GLY A 155 -16.88 -28.17 -16.32
CA GLY A 155 -17.25 -29.33 -17.14
C GLY A 155 -16.29 -29.67 -18.28
N LEU A 156 -15.27 -28.83 -18.54
CA LEU A 156 -14.22 -29.10 -19.52
C LEU A 156 -12.87 -29.45 -18.86
N GLU A 157 -12.69 -29.10 -17.60
CA GLU A 157 -11.48 -29.39 -16.83
C GLU A 157 -11.77 -29.76 -15.38
N HIS A 158 -10.76 -30.27 -14.69
CA HIS A 158 -10.78 -30.50 -13.25
C HIS A 158 -9.65 -29.70 -12.59
N ALA A 159 -9.99 -28.97 -11.54
CA ALA A 159 -9.06 -28.28 -10.66
C ALA A 159 -9.08 -28.92 -9.26
N GLY A 160 -8.25 -28.43 -8.35
CA GLY A 160 -8.25 -28.85 -6.94
C GLY A 160 -9.46 -28.36 -6.15
N ALA A 161 -10.17 -27.34 -6.67
CA ALA A 161 -11.38 -26.80 -6.08
C ALA A 161 -12.40 -26.32 -7.13
N GLN A 162 -13.58 -25.96 -6.65
CA GLN A 162 -14.60 -25.23 -7.40
C GLN A 162 -15.15 -24.13 -6.51
N LEU A 163 -15.22 -22.90 -7.03
CA LEU A 163 -15.77 -21.74 -6.31
C LEU A 163 -16.99 -21.21 -7.06
N GLY A 164 -18.07 -20.99 -6.31
CA GLY A 164 -19.32 -20.44 -6.81
C GLY A 164 -19.69 -19.12 -6.13
N PRO A 165 -20.92 -18.64 -6.39
CA PRO A 165 -21.39 -17.37 -5.84
C PRO A 165 -21.43 -17.30 -4.31
N ASP A 166 -21.59 -18.44 -3.63
CA ASP A 166 -21.68 -18.49 -2.17
C ASP A 166 -20.29 -18.30 -1.54
N GLU A 167 -19.25 -18.94 -2.07
CA GLU A 167 -17.86 -18.74 -1.63
C GLU A 167 -17.40 -17.30 -1.90
N VAL A 168 -17.73 -16.76 -3.08
CA VAL A 168 -17.45 -15.35 -3.41
C VAL A 168 -18.15 -14.40 -2.44
N ARG A 169 -19.41 -14.65 -2.11
CA ARG A 169 -20.17 -13.84 -1.15
C ARG A 169 -19.55 -13.88 0.25
N GLU A 170 -19.08 -15.04 0.69
CA GLU A 170 -18.37 -15.17 1.95
C GLU A 170 -17.08 -14.35 1.95
N ALA A 171 -16.24 -14.54 0.94
CA ALA A 171 -14.92 -13.88 0.84
C ALA A 171 -15.02 -12.36 0.73
N MET A 172 -16.02 -11.86 0.01
CA MET A 172 -16.31 -10.43 -0.09
C MET A 172 -16.66 -9.77 1.26
N GLY A 173 -16.97 -10.55 2.29
CA GLY A 173 -17.17 -10.07 3.65
C GLY A 173 -15.88 -9.95 4.47
N TRP A 174 -14.74 -10.44 3.97
CA TRP A 174 -13.47 -10.38 4.71
C TRP A 174 -12.84 -8.99 4.59
N PRO A 175 -12.10 -8.52 5.62
CA PRO A 175 -11.34 -7.28 5.53
C PRO A 175 -10.38 -7.30 4.34
N ASN A 176 -10.00 -6.16 3.77
CA ASN A 176 -9.03 -6.06 2.65
C ASN A 176 -9.40 -6.78 1.32
N ILE A 177 -10.46 -7.59 1.26
CA ILE A 177 -11.04 -8.06 0.00
C ILE A 177 -11.82 -6.89 -0.62
N ILE A 178 -11.39 -6.43 -1.78
CA ILE A 178 -11.86 -5.15 -2.36
C ILE A 178 -12.57 -5.30 -3.70
N GLY A 179 -12.68 -6.51 -4.24
CA GLY A 179 -13.29 -6.74 -5.55
C GLY A 179 -13.13 -8.16 -6.04
N LEU A 180 -13.51 -8.38 -7.30
CA LEU A 180 -13.26 -9.62 -8.04
C LEU A 180 -11.94 -9.52 -8.80
N GLY A 181 -11.24 -10.65 -8.88
CA GLY A 181 -10.06 -10.88 -9.70
C GLY A 181 -10.41 -11.48 -11.05
#